data_AF-A0A371PKN8-F1
#
_entry.id   AF-A0A371PKN8-F1
#
_cell.length_a   1.000
_cell.length_b   1.000
_cell.length_c   1.000
_cell.angle_alpha   90.00
_cell.angle_beta   90.00
_cell.angle_gamma   90.00
#
_symmetry.space_group_name_H-M   'P 1'
#
loop_
_entity.id
_entity.type
_entity.pdbx_description
1 polymer ?
#
loop_
_entity_poly.entity_id
_entity_poly.type
_entity_poly.pdbx_seq_one_letter_code
_entity_poly.pdbx_strand_id
1 'polypeptide(L)'
;MKKMLPWLITILLSITLIAIVAIILFRSLINDPSDTEAAKKPVKIEVLSAKERVEVTSGLKDFRRNLMDSKNVVIVSFAFQLDSKKAKEDFDKLLEIEIKPIVSRTLADMTAEDLNGSAGEDALEAKLLNLINPILPKGKLVKVEITDIMVAKL
;
A
#
# COMPACT_ATOMS: atom_id res chain seq x y z
N MET A 1 66.15 2.87 6.85
CA MET A 1 65.14 2.25 5.95
C MET A 1 63.83 1.93 6.69
N LYS A 2 63.13 2.91 7.28
CA LYS A 2 61.88 2.68 8.05
C LYS A 2 60.67 3.54 7.61
N LYS A 3 60.80 4.31 6.51
CA LYS A 3 59.72 5.15 5.96
C LYS A 3 59.15 4.65 4.62
N MET A 4 59.74 3.61 4.03
CA MET A 4 59.28 3.06 2.74
C MET A 4 58.21 1.97 2.91
N LEU A 5 58.19 1.30 4.06
CA LEU A 5 57.25 0.22 4.34
C LEU A 5 55.78 0.70 4.41
N PRO A 6 55.43 1.79 5.14
CA PRO A 6 54.04 2.28 5.14
C PRO A 6 53.61 2.79 3.76
N TRP A 7 54.52 3.38 2.98
CA TRP A 7 54.20 3.88 1.64
C TRP A 7 53.92 2.76 0.64
N LEU A 8 54.70 1.66 0.71
CA LEU A 8 54.47 0.46 -0.09
C LEU A 8 53.13 -0.20 0.26
N ILE A 9 52.78 -0.23 1.55
CA ILE A 9 51.50 -0.77 2.05
C ILE A 9 50.32 0.07 1.55
N THR A 10 50.43 1.41 1.55
CA THR A 10 49.36 2.28 1.03
C THR A 10 49.15 2.11 -0.48
N ILE A 11 50.23 1.93 -1.25
CA ILE A 11 50.14 1.68 -2.70
C ILE A 11 49.49 0.31 -2.95
N LEU A 12 49.89 -0.72 -2.20
CA LEU A 12 49.30 -2.05 -2.29
C LEU A 12 47.81 -2.04 -1.96
N LEU A 13 47.41 -1.30 -0.91
CA LEU A 13 46.01 -1.14 -0.51
C LEU A 13 45.16 -0.41 -1.56
N SER A 14 45.70 0.63 -2.19
CA SER A 14 45.00 1.32 -3.28
C SER A 14 44.76 0.42 -4.48
N ILE A 15 45.75 -0.40 -4.84
CA ILE A 15 45.63 -1.36 -5.96
C ILE A 15 44.58 -2.44 -5.64
N THR A 16 44.53 -2.95 -4.40
CA THR A 16 43.50 -3.93 -4.01
C THR A 16 42.10 -3.33 -4.02
N LEU A 17 41.93 -2.06 -3.63
CA LEU A 17 40.64 -1.38 -3.67
C LEU A 17 40.13 -1.21 -5.11
N ILE A 18 41.02 -0.83 -6.05
CA ILE A 18 40.70 -0.71 -7.47
C ILE A 18 40.33 -2.09 -8.06
N ALA A 19 41.04 -3.16 -7.68
CA ALA A 19 40.73 -4.51 -8.13
C ALA A 19 39.34 -4.99 -7.66
N ILE A 20 38.93 -4.67 -6.42
CA ILE A 20 37.60 -5.02 -5.90
C ILE A 20 36.51 -4.29 -6.69
N VAL A 21 36.68 -3.00 -6.97
CA VAL A 21 35.70 -2.22 -7.76
C VAL A 21 35.62 -2.78 -9.19
N ALA A 22 36.75 -3.13 -9.80
CA ALA A 22 36.77 -3.76 -11.12
C ALA A 22 36.03 -5.11 -11.12
N ILE A 23 36.18 -5.94 -10.07
CA ILE A 23 35.44 -7.21 -9.94
C ILE A 23 33.94 -6.98 -9.78
N ILE A 24 33.52 -5.97 -9.00
CA ILE A 24 32.11 -5.64 -8.81
C ILE A 24 31.49 -5.17 -10.14
N LEU A 25 32.18 -4.27 -10.87
CA LEU A 25 31.72 -3.78 -12.16
C LEU A 25 31.72 -4.90 -13.21
N PHE A 26 32.74 -5.76 -13.23
CA PHE A 26 32.81 -6.91 -14.13
C PHE A 26 31.70 -7.94 -13.84
N ARG A 27 31.41 -8.22 -12.56
CA ARG A 27 30.23 -9.01 -12.18
C ARG A 27 28.91 -8.35 -12.58
N SER A 28 28.80 -7.02 -12.45
CA SER A 28 27.60 -6.27 -12.87
C SER A 28 27.45 -6.18 -14.39
N LEU A 29 28.53 -6.30 -15.16
CA LEU A 29 28.53 -6.26 -16.63
C LEU A 29 28.39 -7.67 -17.25
N ILE A 30 28.83 -8.72 -16.56
CA ILE A 30 28.74 -10.12 -17.02
C ILE A 30 27.52 -10.85 -16.47
N ASN A 31 27.00 -10.43 -15.31
CA ASN A 31 25.62 -10.77 -14.95
C ASN A 31 24.71 -9.94 -15.84
N ASP A 32 24.47 -10.48 -17.03
CA ASP A 32 23.32 -10.17 -17.88
C ASP A 32 22.07 -10.05 -16.97
N PRO A 33 21.18 -9.06 -17.15
CA PRO A 33 19.97 -8.90 -16.33
C PRO A 33 18.93 -10.03 -16.51
N SER A 34 19.34 -11.12 -17.15
CA SER A 34 18.57 -12.26 -17.60
C SER A 34 18.31 -13.32 -16.52
N ASP A 35 18.77 -13.11 -15.27
CA ASP A 35 18.50 -14.00 -14.13
C ASP A 35 17.48 -13.41 -13.13
N THR A 36 16.52 -12.63 -13.64
CA THR A 36 15.22 -12.40 -12.99
C THR A 36 14.05 -12.98 -13.80
N GLU A 37 14.28 -14.08 -14.51
CA GLU A 37 13.21 -14.95 -15.02
C GLU A 37 12.75 -15.99 -13.97
N ALA A 38 12.69 -15.58 -12.70
CA ALA A 38 11.83 -16.24 -11.72
C ALA A 38 10.36 -15.93 -12.08
N ALA A 39 9.83 -16.66 -13.06
CA ALA A 39 8.42 -16.90 -13.27
C ALA A 39 7.50 -15.66 -13.21
N LYS A 40 7.67 -14.72 -14.15
CA LYS A 40 6.49 -14.01 -14.69
C LYS A 40 5.71 -14.99 -15.57
N LYS A 41 5.13 -16.03 -14.96
CA LYS A 41 3.83 -16.49 -15.48
C LYS A 41 3.00 -15.23 -15.58
N PRO A 42 2.34 -14.92 -16.71
CA PRO A 42 1.33 -13.88 -16.68
C PRO A 42 0.42 -14.28 -15.53
N VAL A 43 0.44 -13.50 -14.45
CA VAL A 43 -0.59 -13.62 -13.43
C VAL A 43 -1.83 -13.37 -14.25
N LYS A 44 -2.55 -14.44 -14.58
CA LYS A 44 -3.88 -14.35 -15.15
C LYS A 44 -4.60 -13.56 -14.08
N ILE A 45 -4.68 -12.25 -14.29
CA ILE A 45 -5.58 -11.41 -13.53
C ILE A 45 -6.92 -12.00 -13.97
N GLU A 46 -7.46 -12.90 -13.16
CA GLU A 46 -8.84 -13.31 -13.30
C GLU A 46 -9.62 -12.01 -13.11
N VAL A 47 -9.93 -11.37 -14.23
CA VAL A 47 -10.81 -10.22 -14.27
C VAL A 47 -12.16 -10.79 -13.90
N LEU A 48 -12.45 -10.75 -12.59
CA LEU A 48 -13.75 -11.14 -12.05
C LEU A 48 -14.83 -10.49 -12.90
N SER A 49 -15.81 -11.29 -13.32
CA SER A 49 -16.97 -10.77 -14.02
C SER A 49 -17.68 -9.72 -13.13
N ALA A 50 -18.45 -8.82 -13.75
CA ALA A 50 -19.17 -7.79 -13.00
C ALA A 50 -20.06 -8.39 -11.89
N LYS A 51 -20.64 -9.58 -12.13
CA LYS A 51 -21.45 -10.31 -11.15
C LYS A 51 -20.62 -10.80 -9.97
N GLU A 52 -19.47 -11.40 -10.25
CA GLU A 52 -18.58 -11.91 -9.21
C GLU A 52 -18.02 -10.80 -8.34
N ARG A 53 -17.71 -9.62 -8.93
CA ARG A 53 -17.29 -8.44 -8.15
C ARG A 53 -18.35 -7.98 -7.16
N VAL A 54 -19.60 -7.87 -7.62
CA VAL A 54 -20.72 -7.48 -6.74
C VAL A 54 -20.88 -8.47 -5.57
N GLU A 55 -20.69 -9.76 -5.82
CA GLU A 55 -20.82 -10.79 -4.78
C GLU A 55 -19.72 -10.78 -3.73
N VAL A 56 -18.54 -10.23 -4.03
CA VAL A 56 -17.41 -10.13 -3.10
C VAL A 56 -17.19 -8.71 -2.56
N THR A 57 -18.06 -7.77 -2.92
CA THR A 57 -18.00 -6.39 -2.45
C THR A 57 -18.97 -6.16 -1.28
N SER A 58 -18.47 -5.57 -0.21
CA SER A 58 -19.26 -5.04 0.91
C SER A 58 -19.33 -3.51 0.83
N GLY A 59 -20.44 -2.91 1.24
CA GLY A 59 -20.65 -1.47 1.15
C GLY A 59 -20.90 -0.83 2.51
N LEU A 60 -20.31 0.34 2.75
CA LEU A 60 -20.62 1.22 3.87
C LEU A 60 -21.20 2.51 3.31
N LYS A 61 -22.48 2.78 3.54
CA LYS A 61 -23.18 3.94 2.96
C LYS A 61 -23.36 5.06 3.98
N ASP A 62 -23.30 6.29 3.49
CA ASP A 62 -23.64 7.52 4.22
C ASP A 62 -22.95 7.65 5.58
N PHE A 63 -21.67 7.27 5.66
CA PHE A 63 -20.89 7.40 6.89
C PHE A 63 -20.59 8.87 7.15
N ARG A 64 -21.01 9.39 8.30
CA ARG A 64 -20.87 10.81 8.67
C ARG A 64 -19.89 10.97 9.82
N ARG A 65 -18.92 11.87 9.65
CA ARG A 65 -17.93 12.16 10.69
C ARG A 65 -17.41 13.58 10.60
N ASN A 66 -17.11 14.19 11.74
CA ASN A 66 -16.38 15.45 11.79
C ASN A 66 -14.90 15.21 11.49
N LEU A 67 -14.32 16.10 10.68
CA LEU A 67 -12.89 16.14 10.41
C LEU A 67 -12.13 16.76 11.60
N MET A 68 -10.80 16.77 11.51
CA MET A 68 -9.91 17.22 12.59
C MET A 68 -10.25 18.63 13.11
N ASP A 69 -10.63 19.54 12.21
CA ASP A 69 -10.92 20.95 12.54
C ASP A 69 -12.28 21.19 13.24
N SER A 70 -13.12 20.14 13.39
CA SER A 70 -14.48 20.18 13.95
C SER A 70 -15.46 21.15 13.26
N LYS A 71 -15.04 21.84 12.19
CA LYS A 71 -15.84 22.78 11.39
C LYS A 71 -16.33 22.13 10.10
N ASN A 72 -15.65 21.08 9.65
CA ASN A 72 -16.02 20.33 8.47
C ASN A 72 -16.58 18.97 8.87
N VAL A 73 -17.65 18.57 8.17
CA VAL A 73 -18.24 17.24 8.22
C VAL A 73 -18.03 16.55 6.89
N VAL A 74 -17.58 15.31 6.93
CA VAL A 74 -17.52 14.44 5.76
C VAL A 74 -18.70 13.46 5.80
N ILE A 75 -19.34 13.30 4.65
CA ILE A 75 -20.31 12.26 4.34
C ILE A 75 -19.67 11.41 3.25
N VAL A 76 -19.39 10.15 3.53
CA VAL A 76 -18.66 9.27 2.62
C VAL A 76 -19.28 7.89 2.55
N SER A 77 -19.26 7.31 1.36
CA SER A 77 -19.69 5.93 1.11
C SER A 77 -18.54 5.13 0.51
N PHE A 78 -18.28 3.95 1.06
CA PHE A 78 -17.20 3.06 0.63
C PHE A 78 -17.73 1.76 0.03
N ALA A 79 -17.00 1.23 -0.94
CA ALA A 79 -17.10 -0.13 -1.42
C ALA A 79 -15.78 -0.88 -1.12
N PHE A 80 -15.89 -1.98 -0.41
CA PHE A 80 -14.78 -2.85 -0.02
C PHE A 80 -14.85 -4.12 -0.86
N GLN A 81 -13.91 -4.33 -1.76
CA GLN A 81 -13.84 -5.54 -2.58
C GLN A 81 -12.91 -6.57 -1.92
N LEU A 82 -13.43 -7.77 -1.67
CA LEU A 82 -12.68 -8.86 -1.05
C LEU A 82 -12.30 -9.94 -2.06
N ASP A 83 -11.40 -10.82 -1.65
CA ASP A 83 -10.92 -11.92 -2.50
C ASP A 83 -11.94 -13.06 -2.68
N SER A 84 -12.93 -13.16 -1.80
CA SER A 84 -13.87 -14.28 -1.76
C SER A 84 -15.17 -13.93 -1.04
N LYS A 85 -16.24 -14.67 -1.35
CA LYS A 85 -17.55 -14.52 -0.68
C LYS A 85 -17.46 -14.77 0.83
N LYS A 86 -16.64 -15.75 1.23
CA LYS A 86 -16.44 -16.07 2.64
C LYS A 86 -15.73 -14.96 3.39
N ALA A 87 -14.72 -14.33 2.78
CA ALA A 87 -14.07 -13.16 3.37
C ALA A 87 -15.06 -12.00 3.50
N LYS A 88 -15.95 -11.79 2.51
CA LYS A 88 -17.06 -10.81 2.60
C LYS A 88 -17.97 -11.08 3.80
N GLU A 89 -18.41 -12.32 4.01
CA GLU A 89 -19.27 -12.67 5.15
C GLU A 89 -18.61 -12.39 6.51
N ASP A 90 -17.32 -12.67 6.64
CA ASP A 90 -16.59 -12.39 7.87
C ASP A 90 -16.32 -10.90 8.03
N PHE A 91 -15.99 -10.19 6.94
CA PHE A 91 -15.86 -8.73 6.91
C PHE A 91 -17.15 -8.03 7.33
N ASP A 92 -18.31 -8.47 6.83
CA ASP A 92 -19.62 -7.90 7.16
C ASP A 92 -19.92 -8.00 8.67
N LYS A 93 -19.46 -9.06 9.35
CA LYS A 93 -19.58 -9.20 10.81
C LYS A 93 -18.67 -8.24 11.57
N LEU A 94 -17.50 -7.94 11.01
CA LEU A 94 -16.51 -7.02 11.58
C LEU A 94 -16.81 -5.56 11.25
N LEU A 95 -17.71 -5.30 10.30
CA LEU A 95 -17.99 -3.97 9.77
C LEU A 95 -18.33 -2.96 10.86
N GLU A 96 -19.23 -3.34 11.77
CA GLU A 96 -19.70 -2.45 12.83
C GLU A 96 -18.73 -2.34 14.02
N ILE A 97 -17.99 -3.41 14.32
CA ILE A 97 -17.19 -3.53 15.54
C ILE A 97 -15.73 -3.12 15.37
N GLU A 98 -15.16 -3.28 14.18
CA GLU A 98 -13.73 -3.03 13.91
C GLU A 98 -13.54 -2.06 12.75
N ILE A 99 -14.24 -2.27 11.62
CA ILE A 99 -14.03 -1.48 10.40
C ILE A 99 -14.50 -0.03 10.58
N LYS A 100 -15.74 0.20 11.04
CA LYS A 100 -16.28 1.55 11.26
C LYS A 100 -15.44 2.35 12.25
N PRO A 101 -14.96 1.79 13.38
CA PRO A 101 -14.00 2.49 14.24
C PRO A 101 -12.69 2.89 13.54
N ILE A 102 -12.14 2.04 12.66
CA ILE A 102 -10.93 2.36 11.87
C ILE A 102 -11.21 3.52 10.91
N VAL A 103 -12.32 3.45 10.16
CA VAL A 103 -12.73 4.52 9.24
C VAL A 103 -12.96 5.83 10.01
N SER A 104 -13.68 5.76 11.13
CA SER A 104 -13.97 6.92 11.98
C SER A 104 -12.73 7.61 12.52
N ARG A 105 -11.73 6.83 12.97
CA ARG A 105 -10.47 7.37 13.48
C ARG A 105 -9.64 7.96 12.34
N THR A 106 -9.57 7.25 11.21
CA THR A 106 -8.83 7.70 10.03
C THR A 106 -9.35 9.04 9.53
N LEU A 107 -10.67 9.21 9.42
CA LEU A 107 -11.31 10.47 9.01
C LEU A 107 -11.19 11.58 10.07
N ALA A 108 -11.16 11.22 11.36
CA ALA A 108 -10.98 12.20 12.43
C ALA A 108 -9.58 12.84 12.41
N ASP A 109 -8.58 12.13 11.87
CA ASP A 109 -7.21 12.61 11.74
C ASP A 109 -6.97 13.41 10.45
N MET A 110 -7.98 13.54 9.58
CA MET A 110 -7.85 14.22 8.28
C MET A 110 -8.41 15.63 8.29
N THR A 111 -7.88 16.47 7.40
CA THR A 111 -8.39 17.80 7.08
C THR A 111 -9.24 17.77 5.81
N ALA A 112 -9.94 18.87 5.53
CA ALA A 112 -10.67 19.00 4.27
C ALA A 112 -9.71 19.03 3.06
N GLU A 113 -8.51 19.60 3.25
CA GLU A 113 -7.46 19.65 2.25
C GLU A 113 -6.90 18.26 1.91
N ASP A 114 -6.77 17.37 2.90
CA ASP A 114 -6.30 15.99 2.70
C ASP A 114 -7.28 15.14 1.89
N LEU A 115 -8.57 15.49 1.92
CA LEU A 115 -9.64 14.79 1.20
C LEU A 115 -9.99 15.45 -0.14
N ASN A 116 -9.25 16.50 -0.53
CA ASN A 116 -9.59 17.27 -1.70
C ASN A 116 -9.02 16.65 -2.99
N GLY A 117 -9.92 16.23 -3.88
CA GLY A 117 -9.58 15.68 -5.19
C GLY A 117 -9.10 14.23 -5.15
N SER A 118 -8.90 13.67 -6.34
CA SER A 118 -8.65 12.22 -6.50
C SER A 118 -7.41 11.72 -5.77
N ALA A 119 -6.35 12.52 -5.67
CA ALA A 119 -5.13 12.10 -4.97
C ALA A 119 -5.35 11.93 -3.45
N GLY A 120 -6.21 12.76 -2.84
CA GLY A 120 -6.57 12.64 -1.43
C GLY A 120 -7.45 11.41 -1.17
N GLU A 121 -8.39 11.15 -2.08
CA GLU A 121 -9.23 9.96 -2.08
C GLU A 121 -8.39 8.67 -2.21
N ASP A 122 -7.49 8.60 -3.19
CA ASP A 122 -6.56 7.46 -3.39
C ASP A 122 -5.70 7.21 -2.13
N ALA A 123 -5.24 8.28 -1.48
CA ALA A 123 -4.46 8.17 -0.26
C ALA A 123 -5.28 7.62 0.92
N LEU A 124 -6.55 8.04 1.05
CA LEU A 124 -7.47 7.49 2.04
C LEU A 124 -7.77 6.01 1.78
N GLU A 125 -8.06 5.64 0.53
CA GLU A 125 -8.31 4.25 0.13
C GLU A 125 -7.11 3.35 0.46
N ALA A 126 -5.90 3.78 0.11
CA ALA A 126 -4.68 3.05 0.41
C ALA A 126 -4.42 2.91 1.92
N LYS A 127 -4.69 3.97 2.70
CA LYS A 127 -4.55 3.95 4.16
C LYS A 127 -5.55 2.97 4.78
N LEU A 128 -6.81 3.00 4.36
CA LEU A 128 -7.84 2.07 4.84
C LEU A 128 -7.52 0.62 4.46
N LEU A 129 -7.06 0.37 3.23
CA LEU A 129 -6.64 -0.96 2.78
C LEU A 129 -5.59 -1.55 3.73
N ASN A 130 -4.55 -0.78 4.06
CA ASN A 130 -3.47 -1.20 4.94
C ASN A 130 -3.90 -1.40 6.39
N LEU A 131 -4.81 -0.58 6.91
CA LEU A 131 -5.30 -0.68 8.28
C LEU A 131 -6.29 -1.83 8.47
N ILE A 132 -7.10 -2.12 7.45
CA ILE A 132 -8.16 -3.12 7.53
C ILE A 132 -7.63 -4.52 7.26
N ASN A 133 -6.75 -4.70 6.27
CA ASN A 133 -6.32 -6.04 5.86
C ASN A 133 -5.75 -6.92 7.02
N PRO A 134 -4.99 -6.39 8.00
CA PRO A 134 -4.49 -7.15 9.15
C PRO A 134 -5.57 -7.67 10.11
N ILE A 135 -6.77 -7.08 10.10
CA ILE A 135 -7.83 -7.45 11.05
C ILE A 135 -8.68 -8.62 10.53
N LEU A 136 -8.54 -8.96 9.24
CA LEU A 136 -9.34 -10.01 8.63
C LEU A 136 -8.83 -11.38 9.07
N PRO A 137 -9.69 -12.24 9.66
CA PRO A 137 -9.28 -13.55 10.14
C PRO A 137 -8.93 -14.49 8.98
N LYS A 138 -9.61 -14.34 7.84
CA LYS A 138 -9.42 -15.14 6.63
C LYS A 138 -9.69 -14.30 5.38
N GLY A 139 -8.93 -14.57 4.34
CA GLY A 139 -8.99 -13.81 3.09
C GLY A 139 -8.28 -12.46 3.18
N LYS A 140 -8.43 -11.66 2.14
CA LYS A 140 -7.83 -10.32 2.04
C LYS A 140 -8.79 -9.32 1.45
N LEU A 141 -8.66 -8.08 1.92
CA LEU A 141 -9.23 -6.91 1.26
C LEU A 141 -8.37 -6.61 0.03
N VAL A 142 -8.99 -6.61 -1.15
CA VAL A 142 -8.30 -6.41 -2.43
C VAL A 142 -8.34 -4.95 -2.85
N LYS A 143 -9.47 -4.28 -2.61
CA LYS A 143 -9.67 -2.89 -3.00
C LYS A 143 -10.60 -2.18 -2.02
N VAL A 144 -10.33 -0.90 -1.79
CA VAL A 144 -11.25 0.06 -1.18
C VAL A 144 -11.55 1.08 -2.25
N GLU A 145 -12.82 1.43 -2.44
CA GLU A 145 -13.24 2.49 -3.35
C GLU A 145 -14.18 3.44 -2.62
N ILE A 146 -13.98 4.74 -2.82
CA ILE A 146 -14.92 5.77 -2.42
C ILE A 146 -15.97 5.89 -3.52
N THR A 147 -17.22 5.58 -3.17
CA THR A 147 -18.37 5.60 -4.09
C THR A 147 -19.08 6.94 -4.11
N ASP A 148 -19.01 7.69 -3.00
CA ASP A 148 -19.57 9.02 -2.85
C ASP A 148 -18.81 9.72 -1.72
N ILE A 149 -18.49 10.99 -1.89
CA ILE A 149 -17.85 11.82 -0.87
C ILE A 149 -18.34 13.25 -0.98
N MET A 150 -18.74 13.80 0.16
CA MET A 150 -19.11 15.19 0.31
C MET A 150 -18.48 15.74 1.58
N VAL A 151 -17.72 16.83 1.44
CA VAL A 151 -17.24 17.62 2.57
C VAL A 151 -18.08 18.88 2.65
N ALA A 152 -18.78 19.06 3.76
CA ALA A 152 -19.59 20.22 4.03
C ALA A 152 -19.03 20.97 5.24
N LYS A 153 -19.08 22.29 5.18
CA LYS A 153 -18.77 23.15 6.31
C LYS A 153 -20.01 23.32 7.18
N LEU A 154 -19.85 23.14 8.49
CA LEU A 154 -20.88 23.34 9.51
C LEU A 154 -21.17 24.82 9.75
#